data_AF-A0AAN8DQB8-F1
#
_entry.id   AF-A0AAN8DQB8-F1
#
_cell.length_a   1.000
_cell.length_b   1.000
_cell.length_c   1.000
_cell.angle_alpha   90.00
_cell.angle_beta   90.00
_cell.angle_gamma   90.00
#
_symmetry.space_group_name_H-M   'P 1'
#
loop_
_entity.id
_entity.type
_entity.pdbx_description
1 polymer ?
#
loop_
_entity_poly.entity_id
_entity_poly.type
_entity_poly.pdbx_seq_one_letter_code
_entity_poly.pdbx_strand_id
1 'polypeptide(L)'
;MSKTAGKKLHWRSKVLDSFVPLLGSSGELGVSIGGGADYGEFPFVTLAPGGGLTVGDVILEIGGTPVLGMTLGDVRGVLNSCPHPIRIKTIAPGSSLCKDLRLYLSKCFTPGSVDSQLQQVIRENLYLRAVPCTTRQPRDGEISGVDYNFVSIQEFFSLEESGALLESGKFKGNYYGTPRPVHISAESPPHHLPGAPKPAQELQNEEQVPQQLGEKCRGRGEQRGRLGTLRRLCRAQQQRPPATPPPRPAPGLQQRGGESRV
;
A
#
# COMPACT_ATOMS: atom_id res chain seq x y z
N MET A 1 -45.27 9.97 -8.76
CA MET A 1 -44.46 8.76 -8.44
C MET A 1 -43.01 9.19 -8.23
N SER A 2 -42.66 9.53 -6.98
CA SER A 2 -41.32 10.01 -6.62
C SER A 2 -40.28 8.89 -6.79
N LYS A 3 -39.25 9.13 -7.60
CA LYS A 3 -38.08 8.25 -7.68
C LYS A 3 -37.29 8.40 -6.39
N THR A 4 -37.46 7.46 -5.46
CA THR A 4 -36.61 7.34 -4.28
C THR A 4 -35.22 6.91 -4.74
N ALA A 5 -34.31 7.88 -4.90
CA ALA A 5 -32.90 7.60 -5.09
C ALA A 5 -32.40 6.86 -3.84
N GLY A 6 -32.24 5.54 -3.94
CA GLY A 6 -31.66 4.73 -2.88
C GLY A 6 -30.30 5.32 -2.51
N LYS A 7 -30.17 5.85 -1.28
CA LYS A 7 -28.90 6.31 -0.75
C LYS A 7 -27.93 5.13 -0.83
N LYS A 8 -26.95 5.18 -1.74
CA LYS A 8 -25.91 4.15 -1.81
C LYS A 8 -25.20 4.13 -0.46
N LEU A 9 -25.46 3.09 0.32
CA LEU A 9 -24.81 2.88 1.60
C LEU A 9 -23.30 2.73 1.38
N HIS A 10 -22.51 3.45 2.19
CA HIS A 10 -21.05 3.43 2.13
C HIS A 10 -20.53 2.00 2.34
N TRP A 11 -19.39 1.64 1.73
CA TRP A 11 -18.86 0.26 1.76
C TRP A 11 -18.69 -0.29 3.18
N ARG A 12 -18.41 0.59 4.15
CA ARG A 12 -18.29 0.24 5.58
C ARG A 12 -19.52 -0.49 6.16
N SER A 13 -20.70 -0.29 5.58
CA SER A 13 -21.93 -1.00 5.98
C SER A 13 -22.02 -2.45 5.48
N LYS A 14 -21.11 -2.85 4.58
CA LYS A 14 -21.03 -4.17 3.96
C LYS A 14 -19.84 -4.99 4.47
N VAL A 15 -19.19 -4.51 5.53
CA VAL A 15 -18.08 -5.23 6.16
C VAL A 15 -18.65 -6.45 6.86
N LEU A 16 -18.02 -7.59 6.61
CA LEU A 16 -18.35 -8.86 7.24
C LEU A 16 -17.30 -9.17 8.30
N ASP A 17 -17.75 -9.52 9.50
CA ASP A 17 -16.91 -10.06 10.56
C ASP A 17 -17.00 -11.59 10.51
N SER A 18 -15.88 -12.24 10.22
CA SER A 18 -15.78 -13.70 10.15
C SER A 18 -14.81 -14.20 11.20
N PHE A 19 -15.09 -15.38 11.79
CA PHE A 19 -14.27 -15.98 12.82
C PHE A 19 -13.65 -17.28 12.30
N VAL A 20 -12.33 -17.32 12.26
CA VAL A 20 -11.57 -18.48 11.77
C VAL A 20 -11.08 -19.28 12.99
N PRO A 21 -11.60 -20.50 13.20
CA PRO A 21 -11.08 -21.39 14.24
C PRO A 21 -9.72 -21.96 13.84
N LEU A 22 -8.95 -22.43 14.82
CA LEU A 22 -7.74 -23.21 14.55
C LEU A 22 -8.17 -24.57 13.97
N LEU A 23 -7.74 -24.92 12.76
CA LEU A 23 -8.13 -26.17 12.13
C LEU A 23 -7.08 -27.27 12.39
N GLY A 24 -7.49 -28.30 13.14
CA GLY A 24 -6.69 -29.51 13.37
C GLY A 24 -5.46 -29.34 14.26
N SER A 25 -4.81 -30.45 14.59
CA SER A 25 -3.59 -30.53 15.40
C SER A 25 -2.32 -30.06 14.66
N SER A 26 -2.41 -29.72 13.37
CA SER A 26 -1.28 -29.27 12.53
C SER A 26 -1.05 -27.75 12.54
N GLY A 27 -1.96 -26.96 13.11
CA GLY A 27 -1.81 -25.50 13.18
C GLY A 27 -2.02 -24.76 11.84
N GLU A 28 -2.50 -25.45 10.79
CA GLU A 28 -2.79 -24.82 9.51
C GLU A 28 -4.08 -24.02 9.56
N LEU A 29 -4.01 -22.74 9.20
CA LEU A 29 -5.13 -21.80 9.28
C LEU A 29 -6.23 -22.04 8.23
N GLY A 30 -6.04 -22.93 7.25
CA GLY A 30 -6.99 -23.19 6.15
C GLY A 30 -7.32 -21.97 5.27
N VAL A 31 -6.83 -20.78 5.64
CA VAL A 31 -7.03 -19.48 5.01
C VAL A 31 -5.72 -19.06 4.37
N SER A 32 -5.79 -18.74 3.08
CA SER A 32 -4.65 -18.18 2.35
C SER A 32 -4.97 -16.75 1.92
N ILE A 33 -3.92 -15.93 1.89
CA ILE A 33 -3.99 -14.52 1.54
C ILE A 33 -3.08 -14.26 0.33
N GLY A 34 -3.56 -13.41 -0.58
CA GLY A 34 -2.82 -12.85 -1.71
C GLY A 34 -2.92 -11.32 -1.75
N GLY A 35 -2.29 -10.72 -2.76
CA GLY A 35 -2.18 -9.26 -2.89
C GLY A 35 -1.15 -8.69 -1.92
N GLY A 36 -1.32 -7.44 -1.49
CA GLY A 36 -0.40 -6.73 -0.60
C GLY A 36 0.18 -5.48 -1.26
N ALA A 37 0.67 -4.57 -0.43
CA ALA A 37 1.19 -3.28 -0.89
C ALA A 37 2.38 -3.40 -1.86
N ASP A 38 3.19 -4.44 -1.67
CA ASP A 38 4.30 -4.89 -2.52
C ASP A 38 3.84 -5.32 -3.93
N TYR A 39 2.59 -5.78 -4.06
CA TYR A 39 1.93 -6.05 -5.35
C TYR A 39 1.15 -4.85 -5.89
N GLY A 40 0.99 -3.79 -5.10
CA GLY A 40 0.13 -2.66 -5.43
C GLY A 40 -1.36 -2.98 -5.32
N GLU A 41 -1.71 -3.99 -4.53
CA GLU A 41 -3.08 -4.45 -4.32
C GLU A 41 -3.43 -4.47 -2.83
N PHE A 42 -4.73 -4.43 -2.51
CA PHE A 42 -5.18 -4.74 -1.18
C PHE A 42 -5.01 -6.24 -0.88
N PRO A 43 -4.71 -6.63 0.38
CA PRO A 43 -4.73 -8.03 0.76
C PRO A 43 -6.13 -8.61 0.56
N PHE A 44 -6.22 -9.80 -0.02
CA PHE A 44 -7.49 -10.47 -0.27
C PHE A 44 -7.41 -11.97 0.01
N VAL A 45 -8.56 -12.57 0.29
CA VAL A 45 -8.68 -14.00 0.57
C VAL A 45 -8.48 -14.80 -0.72
N THR A 46 -7.51 -15.71 -0.76
CA THR A 46 -7.28 -16.62 -1.89
C THR A 46 -7.81 -18.03 -1.63
N LEU A 47 -7.86 -18.44 -0.36
CA LEU A 47 -8.44 -19.70 0.08
C LEU A 47 -9.19 -19.47 1.38
N ALA A 48 -10.37 -20.07 1.52
CA ALA A 48 -11.16 -20.05 2.74
C ALA A 48 -11.64 -21.48 3.05
N PRO A 49 -11.50 -21.96 4.31
CA PRO A 49 -11.90 -23.32 4.69
C PRO A 49 -13.42 -23.44 4.96
N GLY A 50 -14.19 -22.36 4.78
CA GLY A 50 -15.60 -22.24 5.19
C GLY A 50 -15.76 -21.20 6.31
N GLY A 51 -16.98 -21.03 6.86
CA GLY A 51 -17.20 -20.19 8.04
C GLY A 51 -17.37 -18.68 7.80
N GLY A 52 -17.82 -18.27 6.62
CA GLY A 52 -18.18 -16.87 6.34
C GLY A 52 -17.09 -16.02 5.67
N LEU A 53 -15.91 -16.59 5.39
CA LEU A 53 -14.93 -15.96 4.49
C LEU A 53 -15.23 -16.31 3.04
N THR A 54 -15.21 -15.31 2.17
CA THR A 54 -15.40 -15.50 0.72
C THR A 54 -14.10 -15.28 -0.01
N VAL A 55 -13.74 -16.21 -0.89
CA VAL A 55 -12.57 -16.06 -1.77
C VAL A 55 -12.76 -14.83 -2.65
N GLY A 56 -11.73 -13.98 -2.69
CA GLY A 56 -11.72 -12.73 -3.42
C GLY A 56 -12.10 -11.51 -2.60
N ASP A 57 -12.60 -11.65 -1.38
CA ASP A 57 -12.87 -10.51 -0.50
C ASP A 57 -11.60 -9.79 -0.09
N VAL A 58 -11.67 -8.46 0.00
CA VAL A 58 -10.61 -7.61 0.53
C VAL A 58 -10.58 -7.71 2.05
N ILE A 59 -9.40 -7.90 2.62
CA ILE A 59 -9.19 -8.03 4.06
C ILE A 59 -8.85 -6.66 4.65
N LEU A 60 -9.68 -6.20 5.58
CA LEU A 60 -9.53 -4.90 6.22
C LEU A 60 -8.74 -4.99 7.53
N GLU A 61 -9.02 -6.02 8.33
CA GLU A 61 -8.50 -6.19 9.70
C GLU A 61 -8.36 -7.69 10.02
N ILE A 62 -7.29 -8.05 10.73
CA ILE A 62 -7.04 -9.41 11.25
C ILE A 62 -6.71 -9.28 12.74
N GLY A 63 -7.50 -9.93 13.60
CA GLY A 63 -7.28 -9.95 15.04
C GLY A 63 -7.25 -8.57 15.70
N GLY A 64 -7.99 -7.59 15.16
CA GLY A 64 -7.95 -6.20 15.63
C GLY A 64 -6.89 -5.33 14.95
N THR A 65 -5.98 -5.91 14.16
CA THR A 65 -4.92 -5.19 13.46
C THR A 65 -5.37 -4.80 12.05
N PRO A 66 -5.38 -3.52 11.66
CA PRO A 66 -5.69 -3.11 10.29
C PRO A 66 -4.54 -3.49 9.36
N VAL A 67 -4.85 -4.31 8.33
CA VAL A 67 -3.83 -4.91 7.45
C VAL A 67 -3.67 -4.22 6.10
N LEU A 68 -4.51 -3.22 5.82
CA LEU A 68 -4.47 -2.48 4.56
C LEU A 68 -3.18 -1.65 4.45
N GLY A 69 -2.51 -1.71 3.31
CA GLY A 69 -1.21 -1.04 3.13
C GLY A 69 -0.02 -1.79 3.70
N MET A 70 -0.22 -2.97 4.30
CA MET A 70 0.87 -3.86 4.67
C MET A 70 1.34 -4.70 3.47
N THR A 71 2.57 -5.22 3.53
CA THR A 71 3.09 -6.18 2.54
C THR A 71 2.45 -7.56 2.72
N LEU A 72 2.47 -8.40 1.70
CA LEU A 72 1.92 -9.76 1.81
C LEU A 72 2.54 -10.55 2.98
N GLY A 73 3.86 -10.45 3.13
CA GLY A 73 4.60 -11.11 4.22
C GLY A 73 4.15 -10.63 5.59
N ASP A 74 3.89 -9.33 5.76
CA ASP A 74 3.38 -8.77 7.01
C ASP A 74 1.97 -9.25 7.32
N VAL A 75 1.07 -9.26 6.34
CA VAL A 75 -0.31 -9.71 6.54
C VAL A 75 -0.33 -11.19 6.95
N ARG A 76 0.52 -12.02 6.35
CA ARG A 76 0.70 -13.42 6.75
C ARG A 76 1.27 -13.55 8.16
N GLY A 77 2.25 -12.72 8.51
CA GLY A 77 2.81 -12.66 9.86
C GLY A 77 1.76 -12.32 10.91
N VAL A 78 0.89 -11.34 10.64
CA VAL A 78 -0.24 -10.99 11.52
C VAL A 78 -1.20 -12.18 11.65
N LEU A 79 -1.60 -12.80 10.54
CA LEU A 79 -2.50 -13.95 10.55
C LEU A 79 -1.96 -15.10 11.41
N ASN A 80 -0.69 -15.44 11.26
CA ASN A 80 -0.06 -16.55 11.99
C ASN A 80 0.20 -16.24 13.48
N SER A 81 0.27 -14.95 13.84
CA SER A 81 0.55 -14.52 15.23
C SER A 81 -0.71 -14.26 16.04
N CYS A 82 -1.90 -14.26 15.42
CA CYS A 82 -3.14 -13.94 16.11
C CYS A 82 -3.64 -15.11 16.97
N PRO A 83 -4.12 -14.85 18.20
CA PRO A 83 -4.75 -15.87 19.03
C PRO A 83 -6.08 -16.31 18.42
N HIS A 84 -6.40 -17.59 18.59
CA HIS A 84 -7.61 -18.20 18.03
C HIS A 84 -8.79 -18.12 19.01
N PRO A 85 -10.04 -18.02 18.52
CA PRO A 85 -10.43 -17.86 17.11
C PRO A 85 -10.08 -16.47 16.56
N ILE A 86 -9.57 -16.41 15.33
CA ILE A 86 -9.14 -15.15 14.72
C ILE A 86 -10.35 -14.43 14.12
N ARG A 87 -10.58 -13.18 14.54
CA ARG A 87 -11.56 -12.30 13.89
C ARG A 87 -10.95 -11.66 12.66
N ILE A 88 -11.55 -11.86 11.50
CA ILE A 88 -11.14 -11.25 10.23
C ILE A 88 -12.29 -10.41 9.71
N LYS A 89 -12.03 -9.13 9.42
CA LYS A 89 -12.97 -8.25 8.73
C LYS A 89 -12.69 -8.26 7.25
N THR A 90 -13.68 -8.67 6.47
CA THR A 90 -13.58 -8.66 5.01
C THR A 90 -14.68 -7.84 4.38
N ILE A 91 -14.49 -7.53 3.11
CA ILE A 91 -15.53 -6.92 2.28
C ILE A 91 -15.40 -7.40 0.84
N ALA A 92 -16.53 -7.72 0.23
CA ALA A 92 -16.59 -8.03 -1.19
C ALA A 92 -16.09 -6.83 -2.02
N PRO A 93 -15.14 -7.03 -2.95
CA PRO A 93 -14.64 -5.95 -3.79
C PRO A 93 -15.79 -5.34 -4.59
N GLY A 94 -15.82 -4.01 -4.67
CA GLY A 94 -16.90 -3.27 -5.31
C GLY A 94 -16.43 -1.99 -5.98
N SER A 95 -17.36 -1.20 -6.48
CA SER A 95 -17.06 0.04 -7.22
C SER A 95 -16.40 1.12 -6.35
N SER A 96 -16.65 1.13 -5.04
CA SER A 96 -16.03 2.07 -4.10
C SER A 96 -14.68 1.58 -3.56
N LEU A 97 -14.60 0.32 -3.13
CA LEU A 97 -13.38 -0.35 -2.66
C LEU A 97 -13.01 -1.50 -3.61
N CYS A 98 -12.14 -1.20 -4.58
CA CYS A 98 -11.58 -2.17 -5.52
C CYS A 98 -10.32 -2.82 -4.93
N LYS A 99 -9.83 -3.91 -5.55
CA LYS A 99 -8.57 -4.56 -5.16
C LYS A 99 -7.32 -3.74 -5.46
N ASP A 100 -7.39 -2.80 -6.40
CA ASP A 100 -6.26 -1.96 -6.79
C ASP A 100 -5.99 -0.87 -5.73
N LEU A 101 -4.86 -1.02 -5.04
CA LEU A 101 -4.43 -0.11 -3.98
C LEU A 101 -4.00 1.24 -4.55
N ARG A 102 -3.32 1.24 -5.71
CA ARG A 102 -2.83 2.45 -6.38
C ARG A 102 -3.99 3.32 -6.81
N LEU A 103 -5.00 2.71 -7.43
CA LEU A 103 -6.21 3.40 -7.85
C LEU A 103 -6.97 3.98 -6.65
N TYR A 104 -6.99 3.28 -5.51
CA TYR A 104 -7.66 3.80 -4.32
C TYR A 104 -6.90 4.97 -3.68
N LEU A 105 -5.56 4.90 -3.62
CA LEU A 105 -4.72 5.98 -3.10
C LEU A 105 -4.72 7.22 -4.00
N SER A 106 -4.90 7.07 -5.31
CA SER A 106 -4.99 8.18 -6.25
C SER A 106 -6.31 8.95 -6.19
N LYS A 107 -7.34 8.43 -5.52
CA LYS A 107 -8.64 9.10 -5.39
C LYS A 107 -8.59 10.21 -4.34
N CYS A 108 -9.27 11.32 -4.65
CA CYS A 108 -9.47 12.41 -3.69
C CYS A 108 -10.80 12.20 -2.96
N PHE A 109 -10.74 12.11 -1.63
CA PHE A 109 -11.92 12.02 -0.77
C PHE A 109 -12.04 13.25 0.11
N THR A 110 -13.27 13.57 0.52
CA THR A 110 -13.53 14.66 1.47
C THR A 110 -12.75 14.43 2.76
N PRO A 111 -11.98 15.42 3.27
CA PRO A 111 -11.28 15.28 4.54
C PRO A 111 -12.22 14.86 5.67
N GLY A 112 -11.80 13.88 6.47
CA GLY A 112 -12.61 13.34 7.57
C GLY A 112 -13.66 12.29 7.15
N SER A 113 -13.86 12.06 5.84
CA SER A 113 -14.64 10.91 5.37
C SER A 113 -14.00 9.58 5.78
N VAL A 114 -14.79 8.51 5.79
CA VAL A 114 -14.29 7.16 6.09
C VAL A 114 -13.19 6.74 5.12
N ASP A 115 -13.32 7.07 3.83
CA ASP A 115 -12.29 6.77 2.83
C ASP A 115 -11.00 7.56 3.08
N SER A 116 -11.10 8.85 3.44
CA SER A 116 -9.93 9.65 3.79
C SER A 116 -9.20 9.11 5.02
N GLN A 117 -9.95 8.63 6.03
CA GLN A 117 -9.37 7.95 7.19
C GLN A 117 -8.72 6.62 6.80
N LEU A 118 -9.34 5.84 5.91
CA LEU A 118 -8.76 4.59 5.42
C LEU A 118 -7.45 4.82 4.68
N GLN A 119 -7.40 5.82 3.80
CA GLN A 119 -6.15 6.20 3.13
C GLN A 119 -5.05 6.60 4.11
N GLN A 120 -5.40 7.22 5.24
CA GLN A 120 -4.42 7.53 6.28
C GLN A 120 -3.87 6.25 6.92
N VAL A 121 -4.73 5.30 7.29
CA VAL A 121 -4.31 3.99 7.84
C VAL A 121 -3.41 3.24 6.87
N ILE A 122 -3.77 3.22 5.58
CA ILE A 122 -2.95 2.60 4.53
C ILE A 122 -1.55 3.22 4.49
N ARG A 123 -1.46 4.55 4.49
CA ARG A 123 -0.17 5.26 4.45
C ARG A 123 0.66 5.03 5.71
N GLU A 124 0.01 4.98 6.88
CA GLU A 124 0.67 4.65 8.15
C GLU A 124 1.35 3.27 8.10
N ASN A 125 0.67 2.27 7.56
CA ASN A 125 1.23 0.93 7.35
C ASN A 125 2.33 0.91 6.28
N LEU A 126 2.16 1.61 5.16
CA LEU A 126 3.16 1.71 4.10
C LEU A 126 4.48 2.30 4.62
N TYR A 127 4.42 3.32 5.46
CA TYR A 127 5.62 3.99 6.00
C TYR A 127 6.36 3.17 7.05
N LEU A 128 5.82 2.02 7.47
CA LEU A 128 6.58 1.03 8.24
C LEU A 128 7.60 0.28 7.37
N ARG A 129 7.36 0.20 6.05
CA ARG A 129 8.13 -0.64 5.11
C ARG A 129 8.78 0.15 3.98
N ALA A 130 8.25 1.33 3.65
CA ALA A 130 8.72 2.16 2.54
C ALA A 130 8.84 3.62 2.97
N VAL A 131 10.05 4.17 2.83
CA VAL A 131 10.29 5.58 3.09
C VAL A 131 9.83 6.39 1.87
N PRO A 132 8.90 7.36 2.04
CA PRO A 132 8.41 8.15 0.92
C PRO A 132 9.50 9.05 0.34
N CYS A 133 9.38 9.40 -0.94
CA CYS A 133 10.31 10.29 -1.61
C CYS A 133 9.77 11.71 -1.75
N THR A 134 10.66 12.69 -1.84
CA THR A 134 10.31 14.08 -2.14
C THR A 134 11.40 14.80 -2.92
N THR A 135 11.02 15.75 -3.76
CA THR A 135 11.95 16.65 -4.46
C THR A 135 12.31 17.90 -3.68
N ARG A 136 11.71 18.08 -2.50
CA ARG A 136 12.02 19.21 -1.62
C ARG A 136 13.38 18.98 -0.99
N GLN A 137 14.15 20.04 -0.76
CA GLN A 137 15.36 19.94 0.04
C GLN A 137 15.06 19.53 1.50
N PRO A 138 15.95 18.75 2.14
CA PRO A 138 15.84 18.40 3.56
C PRO A 138 15.85 19.67 4.43
N ARG A 139 15.06 19.66 5.51
CA ARG A 139 15.13 20.69 6.57
C ARG A 139 16.09 20.27 7.66
N ASP A 140 16.48 21.22 8.49
CA ASP A 140 17.28 20.95 9.69
C ASP A 140 16.64 19.85 10.55
N GLY A 141 17.40 18.78 10.77
CA GLY A 141 16.99 17.61 11.54
C GLY A 141 16.20 16.55 10.76
N GLU A 142 15.89 16.75 9.47
CA GLU A 142 15.35 15.68 8.61
C GLU A 142 16.51 14.81 8.07
N ILE A 143 16.39 13.48 8.18
CA ILE A 143 17.42 12.52 7.77
C ILE A 143 16.96 11.79 6.50
N SER A 144 17.82 11.79 5.48
CA SER A 144 17.57 11.05 4.23
C SER A 144 17.50 9.55 4.50
N GLY A 145 16.49 8.87 3.95
CA GLY A 145 16.25 7.44 4.18
C GLY A 145 15.55 7.12 5.51
N VAL A 146 15.20 8.13 6.31
CA VAL A 146 14.39 7.97 7.53
C VAL A 146 13.10 8.76 7.41
N ASP A 147 13.21 10.09 7.19
CA ASP A 147 12.05 10.96 7.07
C ASP A 147 11.50 10.96 5.64
N TYR A 148 12.42 11.10 4.68
CA TYR A 148 12.15 11.06 3.24
C TYR A 148 13.38 10.57 2.48
N ASN A 149 13.15 9.98 1.31
CA ASN A 149 14.15 9.88 0.27
C ASN A 149 14.15 11.19 -0.52
N PHE A 150 15.14 12.03 -0.26
CA PHE A 150 15.30 13.29 -0.97
C PHE A 150 15.92 13.02 -2.34
N VAL A 151 15.13 13.19 -3.40
CA VAL A 151 15.51 12.86 -4.78
C VAL A 151 15.42 14.11 -5.66
N SER A 152 16.13 14.12 -6.78
CA SER A 152 15.96 15.17 -7.78
C SER A 152 14.59 15.07 -8.47
N ILE A 153 14.19 16.16 -9.14
CA ILE A 153 12.96 16.17 -9.94
C ILE A 153 13.01 15.11 -11.05
N GLN A 154 14.17 14.93 -11.69
CA GLN A 154 14.36 13.95 -12.76
C GLN A 154 14.16 12.52 -12.23
N GLU A 155 14.81 12.17 -11.12
CA GLU A 155 14.66 10.86 -10.49
C GLU A 155 13.22 10.61 -10.05
N PHE A 156 12.53 11.62 -9.51
CA PHE A 156 11.12 11.50 -9.13
C PHE A 156 10.24 11.12 -10.32
N PHE A 157 10.42 11.79 -11.47
CA PHE A 157 9.66 11.46 -12.67
C PHE A 157 10.02 10.09 -13.23
N SER A 158 11.29 9.67 -13.17
CA SER A 158 11.68 8.31 -13.55
C SER A 158 11.00 7.24 -12.66
N LEU A 159 10.85 7.49 -11.36
CA LEU A 159 10.11 6.60 -10.45
C LEU A 159 8.60 6.57 -10.76
N GLU A 160 8.03 7.71 -11.14
CA GLU A 160 6.63 7.80 -11.53
C GLU A 160 6.36 7.06 -12.85
N GLU A 161 7.18 7.29 -13.88
CA GLU A 161 7.07 6.66 -15.21
C GLU A 161 7.31 5.15 -15.18
N SER A 162 8.24 4.68 -14.34
CA SER A 162 8.49 3.24 -14.15
C SER A 162 7.40 2.53 -13.34
N GLY A 163 6.42 3.25 -12.78
CA GLY A 163 5.38 2.69 -11.92
C GLY A 163 5.90 2.21 -10.57
N ALA A 164 7.06 2.69 -10.13
CA ALA A 164 7.65 2.37 -8.84
C ALA A 164 6.95 3.08 -7.66
N LEU A 165 6.10 4.07 -7.94
CA LEU A 165 5.30 4.78 -6.93
C LEU A 165 3.88 4.22 -6.83
N LEU A 166 3.41 3.99 -5.61
CA LEU A 166 2.00 3.67 -5.33
C LEU A 166 1.11 4.91 -5.43
N GLU A 167 1.66 6.07 -5.09
CA GLU A 167 1.01 7.36 -5.22
C GLU A 167 2.05 8.48 -5.39
N SER A 168 1.66 9.55 -6.07
CA SER A 168 2.46 10.75 -6.31
C SER A 168 1.59 12.00 -6.23
N GLY A 169 2.14 13.12 -5.77
CA GLY A 169 1.42 14.38 -5.60
C GLY A 169 2.36 15.58 -5.52
N LYS A 170 1.80 16.79 -5.61
CA LYS A 170 2.57 18.05 -5.59
C LYS A 170 2.06 18.98 -4.49
N PHE A 171 2.95 19.48 -3.65
CA PHE A 171 2.64 20.43 -2.58
C PHE A 171 3.69 21.53 -2.50
N LYS A 172 3.24 22.79 -2.53
CA LYS A 172 4.13 23.98 -2.49
C LYS A 172 5.30 23.88 -3.47
N GLY A 173 5.01 23.51 -4.72
CA GLY A 173 6.00 23.41 -5.79
C GLY A 173 6.85 22.14 -5.79
N ASN A 174 6.80 21.31 -4.73
CA ASN A 174 7.61 20.10 -4.61
C ASN A 174 6.78 18.84 -4.80
N TYR A 175 7.40 17.79 -5.34
CA TYR A 175 6.78 16.49 -5.54
C TYR A 175 7.00 15.60 -4.32
N TYR A 176 6.01 14.76 -4.04
CA TYR A 176 6.01 13.78 -2.96
C TYR A 176 5.40 12.49 -3.48
N GLY A 177 5.98 11.35 -3.12
CA GLY A 177 5.48 10.05 -3.55
C GLY A 177 5.77 8.96 -2.53
N THR A 178 4.94 7.92 -2.55
CA THR A 178 5.14 6.73 -1.74
C THR A 178 5.61 5.62 -2.67
N PRO A 179 6.88 5.16 -2.58
CA PRO A 179 7.34 4.04 -3.39
C PRO A 179 6.62 2.76 -2.98
N ARG A 180 6.46 1.87 -3.95
CA ARG A 180 5.99 0.52 -3.69
C ARG A 180 7.01 -0.19 -2.80
N PRO A 181 6.59 -0.80 -1.67
CA PRO A 181 7.48 -1.61 -0.87
C PRO A 181 8.16 -2.67 -1.73
N VAL A 182 9.45 -2.90 -1.50
CA VAL A 182 10.19 -3.95 -2.20
C VAL A 182 9.60 -5.32 -1.84
N HIS A 183 9.31 -6.11 -2.86
CA HIS A 183 8.87 -7.49 -2.67
C HIS A 183 10.10 -8.32 -2.29
N ILE A 184 10.29 -8.56 -0.98
CA ILE A 184 11.35 -9.45 -0.50
C ILE A 184 10.82 -10.88 -0.62
N SER A 185 10.95 -11.46 -1.82
CA SER A 185 11.00 -12.91 -1.93
C SER A 185 12.29 -13.35 -1.25
N ALA A 186 12.28 -14.39 -0.41
CA ALA A 186 13.46 -14.91 0.28
C ALA A 186 14.59 -15.45 -0.65
N GLU A 187 14.56 -15.11 -1.94
CA GLU A 187 15.48 -15.60 -2.95
C GLU A 187 15.76 -14.47 -3.97
N SER A 188 16.61 -13.51 -3.59
CA SER A 188 17.29 -12.58 -4.51
C SER A 188 18.48 -11.96 -3.77
N PRO A 189 19.73 -12.15 -4.25
CA PRO A 189 20.90 -11.51 -3.67
C PRO A 189 20.76 -9.97 -3.75
N PRO A 190 21.23 -9.21 -2.76
CA PRO A 190 21.20 -7.77 -2.81
C PRO A 190 22.04 -7.27 -4.00
N HIS A 191 21.39 -6.63 -4.97
CA HIS A 191 22.08 -5.90 -6.03
C HIS A 191 22.94 -4.81 -5.38
N HIS A 192 24.25 -5.07 -5.43
CA HIS A 192 25.32 -4.18 -5.01
C HIS A 192 25.27 -2.90 -5.88
N LEU A 193 24.98 -1.75 -5.27
CA LEU A 193 25.37 -0.47 -5.85
C LEU A 193 26.89 -0.30 -5.63
N PRO A 194 27.71 -0.07 -6.66
CA PRO A 194 29.15 0.11 -6.49
C PRO A 194 29.41 1.52 -5.94
N GLY A 195 30.00 1.64 -4.75
CA GLY A 195 30.58 2.91 -4.31
C GLY A 195 30.66 3.23 -2.83
N ALA A 196 30.14 2.40 -1.91
CA ALA A 196 30.31 2.68 -0.47
C ALA A 196 31.60 2.03 0.07
N PRO A 197 32.47 2.77 0.78
CA PRO A 197 33.67 2.20 1.38
C PRO A 197 33.29 1.23 2.51
N LYS A 198 33.91 0.05 2.51
CA LYS A 198 33.72 -0.99 3.54
C LYS A 198 34.38 -0.55 4.85
N PRO A 199 33.71 -0.62 6.01
CA PRO A 199 34.42 -0.64 7.28
C PRO A 199 35.12 -1.99 7.46
N ALA A 200 36.33 -1.91 7.99
CA ALA A 200 37.24 -3.03 8.22
C ALA A 200 36.67 -4.06 9.20
N GLN A 201 37.16 -5.28 9.04
CA GLN A 201 36.86 -6.49 9.79
C GLN A 201 37.10 -6.32 11.29
N GLU A 202 36.18 -6.82 12.12
CA GLU A 202 36.58 -7.41 13.40
C GLU A 202 35.85 -8.75 13.58
N LEU A 203 36.66 -9.77 13.83
CA LEU A 203 36.33 -11.18 13.85
C LEU A 203 35.73 -11.59 15.19
N GLN A 204 34.82 -12.56 15.10
CA GLN A 204 34.50 -13.62 16.07
C GLN A 204 33.79 -13.19 17.36
N ASN A 205 32.50 -13.56 17.43
CA ASN A 205 32.03 -14.54 18.41
C ASN A 205 30.61 -15.00 18.03
N GLU A 206 30.50 -16.24 17.57
CA GLU A 206 29.27 -17.03 17.69
C GLU A 206 29.13 -17.44 19.16
N GLU A 207 28.11 -16.94 19.86
CA GLU A 207 27.39 -17.77 20.82
C GLU A 207 26.00 -17.16 21.13
N GLN A 208 24.96 -17.97 20.88
CA GLN A 208 23.61 -17.94 21.44
C GLN A 208 22.70 -16.72 21.19
N VAL A 209 21.75 -16.94 20.28
CA VAL A 209 20.55 -16.12 20.05
C VAL A 209 19.54 -16.33 21.19
N PRO A 210 19.17 -15.31 21.98
CA PRO A 210 17.93 -15.36 22.75
C PRO A 210 16.79 -14.79 21.90
N GLN A 211 15.73 -15.59 21.77
CA GLN A 211 14.43 -15.15 21.30
C GLN A 211 13.87 -14.08 22.27
N GLN A 212 13.93 -12.81 21.88
CA GLN A 212 13.17 -11.73 22.50
C GLN A 212 12.51 -10.91 21.37
N LEU A 213 11.41 -11.47 20.89
CA LEU A 213 10.38 -10.71 20.20
C LEU A 213 9.64 -9.90 21.27
N GLY A 214 9.51 -8.59 21.05
CA GLY A 214 8.51 -7.80 21.77
C GLY A 214 9.09 -6.66 22.59
N GLU A 215 8.77 -5.47 22.11
CA GLU A 215 8.78 -4.19 22.82
C GLU A 215 10.11 -3.43 22.90
N LYS A 216 9.96 -2.13 22.64
CA LYS A 216 10.88 -1.03 22.96
C LYS A 216 11.90 -0.64 21.88
N CYS A 217 11.42 0.19 20.95
CA CYS A 217 12.10 1.43 20.54
C CYS A 217 11.09 2.38 19.87
N ARG A 218 10.11 2.89 20.63
CA ARG A 218 9.26 4.00 20.15
C ARG A 218 10.01 5.31 20.37
N GLY A 219 10.93 5.62 19.46
CA GLY A 219 11.57 6.93 19.40
C GLY A 219 10.50 8.00 19.17
N ARG A 220 10.30 8.90 20.15
CA ARG A 220 9.35 10.03 20.02
C ARG A 220 9.66 10.92 18.80
N GLY A 221 10.91 10.95 18.35
CA GLY A 221 11.34 11.64 17.12
C GLY A 221 10.82 10.98 15.84
N GLU A 222 10.91 9.65 15.76
CA GLU A 222 10.51 8.86 14.58
C GLU A 222 8.99 8.91 14.34
N GLN A 223 8.18 8.92 15.41
CA GLN A 223 6.74 9.12 15.30
C GLN A 223 6.36 10.53 14.84
N ARG A 224 7.12 11.56 15.25
CA ARG A 224 6.86 12.96 14.87
C ARG A 224 7.22 13.21 13.40
N GLY A 225 8.31 12.63 12.91
CA GLY A 225 8.70 12.64 11.50
C GLY A 225 7.61 12.02 10.61
N ARG A 226 7.18 10.80 10.94
CA ARG A 226 6.15 10.07 10.18
C ARG A 226 4.79 10.79 10.12
N LEU A 227 4.34 11.42 11.20
CA LEU A 227 3.11 12.21 11.20
C LEU A 227 3.24 13.49 10.34
N GLY A 228 4.40 14.14 10.37
CA GLY A 228 4.72 15.25 9.47
C GLY A 228 4.67 14.82 8.01
N THR A 229 5.20 13.64 7.72
CA THR A 229 5.23 13.04 6.39
C THR A 229 3.84 12.74 5.84
N LEU A 230 2.97 12.11 6.65
CA LEU A 230 1.56 11.86 6.33
C LEU A 230 0.81 13.15 5.96
N ARG A 231 0.97 14.20 6.76
CA ARG A 231 0.28 15.48 6.54
C ARG A 231 0.69 16.13 5.23
N ARG A 232 1.97 16.08 4.86
CA ARG A 232 2.47 16.68 3.61
C ARG A 232 2.01 15.89 2.38
N LEU A 233 2.10 14.56 2.42
CA LEU A 233 1.60 13.70 1.34
C LEU A 233 0.10 13.84 1.12
N CYS A 234 -0.68 13.84 2.20
CA CYS A 234 -2.13 14.06 2.12
C CYS A 234 -2.48 15.41 1.45
N ARG A 235 -1.74 16.48 1.77
CA ARG A 235 -1.91 17.79 1.12
C ARG A 235 -1.46 17.77 -0.35
N ALA A 236 -0.38 17.05 -0.66
CA ALA A 236 0.13 16.91 -2.02
C ALA A 236 -0.86 16.18 -2.94
N GLN A 237 -1.61 15.21 -2.39
CA GLN A 237 -2.68 14.51 -3.11
C GLN A 237 -3.91 15.38 -3.33
N GLN A 238 -4.34 16.13 -2.31
CA GLN A 238 -5.51 17.01 -2.42
C GLN A 238 -5.32 18.16 -3.44
N GLN A 239 -4.09 18.54 -3.73
CA GLN A 239 -3.75 19.59 -4.70
C GLN A 239 -3.53 19.05 -6.12
N ARG A 240 -3.68 17.74 -6.34
CA ARG A 240 -3.48 17.14 -7.65
C ARG A 240 -4.65 17.54 -8.59
N PRO A 241 -4.36 18.06 -9.80
CA PRO A 241 -5.41 18.19 -10.81
C PRO A 241 -5.95 16.80 -11.19
N PRO A 242 -7.24 16.68 -11.58
CA PRO A 242 -7.78 15.40 -12.02
C PRO A 242 -6.91 14.85 -13.16
N ALA A 243 -6.62 13.55 -13.11
CA ALA A 243 -5.85 12.87 -14.15
C ALA A 243 -6.50 13.15 -15.51
N THR A 244 -5.78 13.82 -16.40
CA THR A 244 -6.20 14.01 -17.78
C THR A 244 -6.28 12.63 -18.44
N PRO A 245 -7.43 12.23 -18.99
CA PRO A 245 -7.51 10.96 -19.72
C PRO A 245 -6.54 11.00 -20.91
N PRO A 246 -5.98 9.86 -21.32
CA PRO A 246 -5.12 9.80 -22.49
C PRO A 246 -5.85 10.38 -23.70
N PRO A 247 -5.16 11.11 -24.60
CA PRO A 247 -5.77 11.66 -25.79
C PRO A 247 -6.42 10.51 -26.58
N ARG A 248 -7.71 10.67 -26.93
CA ARG A 248 -8.40 9.70 -27.77
C ARG A 248 -7.62 9.57 -29.09
N PRO A 249 -7.42 8.36 -29.62
CA PRO A 249 -6.85 8.20 -30.95
C PRO A 249 -7.69 8.99 -31.94
N ALA A 250 -7.03 9.80 -32.77
CA ALA A 250 -7.67 10.58 -33.80
C ALA A 250 -8.50 9.65 -34.70
N PRO A 251 -9.73 10.04 -35.11
CA PRO A 251 -10.51 9.24 -36.05
C PRO A 251 -9.70 9.09 -37.34
N GLY A 252 -9.38 7.85 -37.69
CA GLY A 252 -8.61 7.51 -38.87
C GLY A 252 -9.26 8.07 -40.13
N LEU A 253 -8.45 8.74 -40.95
CA LEU A 253 -8.79 9.10 -42.31
C LEU A 253 -9.24 7.86 -43.06
N GLN A 254 -10.55 7.78 -43.33
CA GLN A 254 -11.14 6.78 -44.20
C GLN A 254 -10.61 7.03 -45.61
N GLN A 255 -9.64 6.22 -46.04
CA GLN A 255 -9.19 6.20 -47.42
C GLN A 255 -10.41 5.84 -48.29
N ARG A 256 -10.84 6.78 -49.14
CA ARG A 256 -11.78 6.50 -50.21
C ARG A 256 -11.14 5.46 -51.12
N GLY A 257 -11.68 4.25 -51.11
CA GLY A 257 -11.42 3.27 -52.15
C GLY A 257 -11.92 3.83 -53.48
N GLY A 258 -11.00 4.00 -54.43
CA GLY A 258 -11.35 4.21 -55.82
C GLY A 258 -11.78 2.89 -56.43
N GLU A 259 -13.04 2.79 -56.84
CA GLU A 259 -13.48 1.81 -57.82
C GLU A 259 -12.84 2.16 -59.17
N SER A 260 -11.85 1.38 -59.60
CA SER A 260 -11.46 1.30 -61.00
C SER A 260 -12.35 0.28 -61.70
N ARG A 261 -13.24 0.78 -62.56
CA ARG A 261 -13.82 0.01 -63.67
C ARG A 261 -12.71 -0.33 -64.67
N VAL A 262 -12.50 -1.63 -64.92
CA VAL A 262 -12.41 -2.26 -66.26
C VAL A 262 -12.94 -3.68 -66.13
#